data_AF-A0A9P0DA55-F1
#
_entry.id   AF-A0A9P0DA55-F1
#
_cell.length_a   1.000
_cell.length_b   1.000
_cell.length_c   1.000
_cell.angle_alpha   90.00
_cell.angle_beta   90.00
_cell.angle_gamma   90.00
#
_symmetry.space_group_name_H-M   'P 1'
#
loop_
_entity.id
_entity.type
_entity.pdbx_description
1 polymer ?
#
loop_
_entity_poly.entity_id
_entity_poly.type
_entity_poly.pdbx_seq_one_letter_code
_entity_poly.pdbx_strand_id
1 'polypeptide(L)'
;MQCGSSSKFTPVKRIKKCALSVKEKIFVSNVYNFLRKENPSFSVDDTVEKTSNMMGVSKSTTFKVISELKKSKKYVESGSILPHLTVLEVFATKTFPKRHDTDEITKEKGHEVLRLPPYFYVFNPIELIRVLKKRINMLNKRKFQIRF
;
A
#
# COMPACT_ATOMS: atom_id res chain seq x y z
N MET A 1 -5.09 -7.90 -55.67
CA MET A 1 -5.47 -8.82 -54.56
C MET A 1 -4.39 -8.70 -53.49
N GLN A 2 -4.65 -8.04 -52.35
CA GLN A 2 -3.67 -7.90 -51.27
C GLN A 2 -3.96 -8.97 -50.20
N CYS A 3 -2.98 -9.84 -49.97
CA CYS A 3 -3.04 -10.88 -48.95
C CYS A 3 -2.69 -10.30 -47.57
N GLY A 4 -3.51 -10.65 -46.57
CA GLY A 4 -3.43 -10.15 -45.20
C GLY A 4 -2.16 -10.58 -44.46
N SER A 5 -1.69 -9.68 -43.61
CA SER A 5 -0.57 -9.87 -42.69
C SER A 5 -0.88 -10.93 -41.64
N SER A 6 -0.13 -12.03 -41.64
CA SER A 6 -0.18 -13.05 -40.59
C SER A 6 0.50 -12.53 -39.32
N SER A 7 -0.29 -12.13 -38.32
CA SER A 7 0.21 -11.81 -36.99
C SER A 7 0.71 -13.08 -36.32
N LYS A 8 2.04 -13.20 -36.17
CA LYS A 8 2.71 -14.33 -35.50
C LYS A 8 2.24 -14.40 -34.04
N PHE A 9 1.42 -15.40 -33.71
CA PHE A 9 1.09 -15.73 -32.32
C PHE A 9 2.34 -16.23 -31.62
N THR A 10 2.99 -15.39 -30.82
CA THR A 10 4.01 -15.84 -29.88
C THR A 10 3.31 -16.37 -28.63
N PRO A 11 3.71 -17.54 -28.11
CA PRO A 11 3.10 -18.07 -26.88
C PRO A 11 3.38 -17.10 -25.73
N VAL A 12 2.34 -16.47 -25.21
CA VAL A 12 2.44 -15.61 -24.03
C VAL A 12 2.89 -16.48 -22.86
N LYS A 13 4.07 -16.19 -22.31
CA LYS A 13 4.60 -16.88 -21.14
C LYS A 13 3.60 -16.75 -20.01
N ARG A 14 2.97 -17.87 -19.63
CA ARG A 14 1.99 -17.91 -18.54
C ARG A 14 2.70 -17.50 -17.25
N ILE A 15 2.33 -16.35 -16.70
CA ILE A 15 2.82 -15.91 -15.38
C ILE A 15 2.32 -16.96 -14.39
N LYS A 16 3.25 -17.65 -13.71
CA LYS A 16 2.91 -18.62 -12.67
C LYS A 16 2.13 -17.87 -11.59
N LYS A 17 0.90 -18.30 -11.29
CA LYS A 17 0.14 -17.77 -10.14
C LYS A 17 0.91 -18.17 -8.88
N CYS A 18 1.59 -17.21 -8.26
CA CYS A 18 2.25 -17.42 -6.99
C CYS A 18 1.19 -17.65 -5.89
N ALA A 19 1.54 -18.45 -4.88
CA ALA A 19 0.72 -18.56 -3.68
C ALA A 19 0.61 -17.18 -3.01
N LEU A 20 -0.54 -16.90 -2.40
CA LEU A 20 -0.74 -15.65 -1.66
C LEU A 20 0.33 -15.49 -0.59
N SER A 21 0.92 -14.30 -0.52
CA SER A 21 1.82 -13.88 0.54
C SER A 21 1.12 -13.91 1.89
N VAL A 22 1.89 -14.11 2.96
CA VAL A 22 1.37 -14.12 4.34
C VAL A 22 0.57 -12.85 4.63
N LYS A 23 1.04 -11.68 4.15
CA LYS A 23 0.35 -10.40 4.32
C LYS A 23 -1.01 -10.36 3.60
N GLU A 24 -1.07 -10.91 2.39
CA GLU A 24 -2.31 -10.95 1.61
C GLU A 24 -3.34 -11.88 2.25
N LYS A 25 -2.90 -13.03 2.79
CA LYS A 25 -3.77 -13.93 3.56
C LYS A 25 -4.33 -13.26 4.81
N ILE A 26 -3.51 -12.51 5.54
CA ILE A 26 -3.94 -11.72 6.71
C ILE A 26 -4.96 -10.67 6.29
N PHE A 27 -4.73 -9.99 5.17
CA PHE A 27 -5.66 -8.97 4.69
C PHE A 27 -7.04 -9.54 4.31
N VAL A 28 -7.06 -10.65 3.56
CA VAL A 28 -8.30 -11.37 3.22
C VAL A 28 -9.04 -11.83 4.48
N SER A 29 -8.31 -12.33 5.48
CA SER A 29 -8.86 -12.70 6.80
C SER A 29 -9.54 -11.52 7.49
N ASN A 30 -8.87 -10.36 7.52
CA ASN A 30 -9.36 -9.18 8.21
C ASN A 30 -10.62 -8.62 7.54
N VAL A 31 -10.65 -8.57 6.20
CA VAL A 31 -11.84 -8.12 5.45
C VAL A 31 -13.03 -9.05 5.68
N TYR A 32 -12.82 -10.37 5.65
CA TYR A 32 -13.89 -11.32 5.95
C TYR A 32 -14.46 -11.13 7.36
N ASN A 33 -13.59 -10.99 8.37
CA ASN A 33 -14.01 -10.76 9.75
C ASN A 33 -14.76 -9.43 9.91
N PHE A 34 -14.31 -8.38 9.22
CA PHE A 34 -14.98 -7.08 9.19
C PHE A 34 -16.40 -7.20 8.60
N LEU A 35 -16.53 -7.80 7.42
CA LEU A 35 -17.84 -7.95 6.77
C LEU A 35 -18.82 -8.77 7.60
N ARG A 36 -18.31 -9.80 8.29
CA ARG A 36 -19.12 -10.64 9.18
C ARG A 36 -19.52 -9.93 10.47
N LYS A 37 -18.72 -8.98 10.94
CA LYS A 37 -19.05 -8.13 12.10
C LYS A 37 -20.10 -7.08 11.74
N GLU A 38 -19.91 -6.40 10.61
CA GLU A 38 -20.84 -5.37 10.13
C GLU A 38 -22.21 -5.95 9.77
N ASN A 39 -22.24 -7.20 9.28
CA ASN A 39 -23.45 -7.81 8.80
C ASN A 39 -23.60 -9.24 9.35
N PRO A 40 -24.04 -9.38 10.61
CA PRO A 40 -24.17 -10.68 11.26
C PRO A 40 -25.23 -11.59 10.61
N SER A 41 -26.14 -11.02 9.80
CA SER A 41 -27.22 -11.75 9.13
C SER A 41 -26.82 -12.41 7.80
N PHE A 42 -25.65 -12.11 7.24
CA PHE A 42 -25.27 -12.69 5.94
C PHE A 42 -24.82 -14.14 6.06
N SER A 43 -25.13 -14.93 5.02
CA SER A 43 -24.58 -16.27 4.88
C SER A 43 -23.05 -16.22 4.74
N VAL A 44 -22.40 -17.33 5.08
CA VAL A 44 -20.95 -17.49 4.87
C VAL A 44 -20.61 -17.29 3.39
N ASP A 45 -21.47 -17.75 2.49
CA ASP A 45 -21.27 -17.63 1.04
C ASP A 45 -21.34 -16.17 0.57
N ASP A 46 -22.36 -15.42 1.01
CA ASP A 46 -22.51 -13.99 0.68
C ASP A 46 -21.32 -13.16 1.18
N THR A 47 -20.83 -13.48 2.38
CA THR A 47 -19.67 -12.82 2.99
C THR A 47 -18.41 -13.11 2.17
N VAL A 48 -18.24 -14.35 1.72
CA VAL A 48 -17.12 -14.76 0.86
C VAL A 48 -17.22 -14.09 -0.51
N GLU A 49 -18.41 -13.99 -1.09
CA GLU A 49 -18.64 -13.30 -2.36
C GLU A 49 -18.27 -11.82 -2.27
N LYS A 50 -18.73 -11.12 -1.24
CA LYS A 50 -18.36 -9.72 -0.99
C LYS A 50 -16.86 -9.56 -0.77
N THR A 51 -16.24 -10.46 0.00
CA THR A 51 -14.79 -10.45 0.24
C THR A 51 -14.01 -10.67 -1.07
N SER A 52 -14.45 -11.64 -1.89
CA SER A 52 -13.87 -11.99 -3.18
C SER A 52 -13.90 -10.79 -4.13
N ASN A 53 -15.05 -10.13 -4.25
CA ASN A 53 -15.25 -8.96 -5.10
C ASN A 53 -14.46 -7.75 -4.60
N MET A 54 -14.42 -7.50 -3.29
CA MET A 54 -13.67 -6.40 -2.70
C MET A 54 -12.15 -6.57 -2.86
N MET A 55 -11.66 -7.82 -2.85
CA MET A 55 -10.24 -8.12 -2.88
C MET A 55 -9.67 -8.48 -4.25
N GLY A 56 -10.51 -8.77 -5.23
CA GLY A 56 -10.07 -9.29 -6.53
C GLY A 56 -9.45 -10.68 -6.45
N VAL A 57 -9.80 -11.47 -5.42
CA VAL A 57 -9.38 -12.87 -5.27
C VAL A 57 -10.52 -13.81 -5.62
N SER A 58 -10.22 -15.06 -5.99
CA SER A 58 -11.28 -16.03 -6.29
C SER A 58 -11.99 -16.52 -5.02
N LYS A 59 -13.30 -16.82 -5.10
CA LYS A 59 -14.09 -17.40 -3.99
C LYS A 59 -13.37 -18.60 -3.35
N SER A 60 -12.82 -19.50 -4.17
CA SER A 60 -12.08 -20.68 -3.71
C SER A 60 -10.83 -20.34 -2.89
N THR A 61 -10.15 -19.25 -3.22
CA THR A 61 -8.99 -18.77 -2.47
C THR A 61 -9.42 -18.25 -1.11
N THR A 62 -10.51 -17.48 -1.06
CA THR A 62 -11.09 -16.97 0.18
C THR A 62 -11.50 -18.12 1.11
N PHE A 63 -12.18 -19.14 0.59
CA PHE A 63 -12.53 -20.33 1.38
C PHE A 63 -11.31 -21.06 1.93
N LYS A 64 -10.24 -21.21 1.13
CA LYS A 64 -8.99 -21.80 1.60
C LYS A 64 -8.41 -21.00 2.76
N VAL A 65 -8.28 -19.69 2.61
CA VAL A 65 -7.79 -18.79 3.67
C VAL A 65 -8.65 -18.92 4.93
N ILE A 66 -9.98 -18.90 4.82
CA ILE A 66 -10.89 -19.06 5.95
C ILE A 66 -10.72 -20.43 6.63
N SER A 67 -10.53 -21.50 5.86
CA SER A 67 -10.29 -22.84 6.41
C SER A 67 -8.95 -22.94 7.13
N GLU A 68 -7.92 -22.25 6.64
CA GLU A 68 -6.62 -22.12 7.30
C GLU A 68 -6.77 -21.38 8.64
N LEU A 69 -7.54 -20.29 8.67
CA LEU A 69 -7.82 -19.53 9.89
C LEU A 69 -8.53 -20.35 10.97
N LYS A 70 -9.55 -21.12 10.59
CA LYS A 70 -10.28 -21.98 11.55
C LYS A 70 -9.38 -23.02 12.22
N LYS A 71 -8.35 -23.50 11.49
CA LYS A 71 -7.36 -24.46 12.00
C LYS A 71 -6.33 -23.79 12.90
N SER A 72 -5.83 -22.62 12.51
CA SER A 72 -4.91 -21.83 13.31
C SER A 72 -5.70 -20.97 14.30
N LYS A 73 -6.06 -21.51 15.47
CA LYS A 73 -6.73 -20.79 16.59
C LYS A 73 -6.01 -19.52 17.10
N LYS A 74 -4.95 -19.05 16.43
CA LYS A 74 -4.20 -17.83 16.68
C LYS A 74 -4.77 -16.69 15.86
N TYR A 75 -5.64 -15.92 16.50
CA TYR A 75 -6.01 -14.59 16.03
C TYR A 75 -4.76 -13.71 16.04
N VAL A 76 -4.43 -13.12 14.91
CA VAL A 76 -3.61 -11.93 14.92
C VAL A 76 -4.57 -10.80 15.24
N GLU A 77 -4.68 -10.45 16.53
CA GLU A 77 -5.02 -9.07 16.89
C GLU A 77 -3.87 -8.19 16.42
N SER A 78 -3.78 -7.96 15.12
CA SER A 78 -3.06 -6.80 14.61
C SER A 78 -3.97 -5.64 14.94
N GLY A 79 -3.72 -5.03 16.11
CA GLY A 79 -4.16 -3.68 16.39
C GLY A 79 -4.05 -2.84 15.12
N SER A 80 -5.17 -2.17 14.81
CA SER A 80 -5.21 -0.95 14.02
C SER A 80 -4.49 -0.96 12.68
N ILE A 81 -4.93 -1.78 11.71
CA ILE A 81 -4.73 -1.38 10.30
C ILE A 81 -5.97 -1.76 9.48
N LEU A 82 -6.96 -0.87 9.46
CA LEU A 82 -7.79 -0.63 8.28
C LEU A 82 -7.03 0.40 7.42
N PRO A 83 -6.04 0.03 6.57
CA PRO A 83 -5.19 1.02 5.91
C PRO A 83 -5.91 1.79 4.81
N HIS A 84 -7.12 1.39 4.42
CA HIS A 84 -7.86 2.07 3.36
C HIS A 84 -8.78 3.17 3.92
N LEU A 85 -9.56 2.88 4.97
CA LEU A 85 -10.46 3.87 5.55
C LEU A 85 -9.69 4.93 6.34
N THR A 86 -8.68 4.56 7.14
CA THR A 86 -7.96 5.54 7.96
C THR A 86 -7.16 6.52 7.12
N VAL A 87 -6.55 6.07 6.03
CA VAL A 87 -5.77 6.94 5.15
C VAL A 87 -6.70 7.89 4.40
N LEU A 88 -7.82 7.40 3.85
CA LEU A 88 -8.83 8.24 3.18
C LEU A 88 -9.49 9.25 4.13
N GLU A 89 -9.87 8.84 5.34
CA GLU A 89 -10.44 9.74 6.36
C GLU A 89 -9.42 10.77 6.84
N VAL A 90 -8.15 10.39 7.02
CA VAL A 90 -7.08 11.33 7.40
C VAL A 90 -6.80 12.34 6.29
N PHE A 91 -6.87 11.95 5.01
CA PHE A 91 -6.77 12.88 3.88
C PHE A 91 -8.01 13.77 3.74
N ALA A 92 -9.21 13.26 4.07
CA ALA A 92 -10.45 14.02 3.99
C ALA A 92 -10.63 15.02 5.16
N THR A 93 -10.11 14.69 6.35
CA THR A 93 -10.29 15.49 7.58
C THR A 93 -9.17 16.48 7.86
N LYS A 94 -7.96 16.25 7.33
CA LYS A 94 -6.83 17.17 7.51
C LYS A 94 -6.71 18.09 6.31
N THR A 95 -7.28 19.28 6.42
CA THR A 95 -6.82 20.41 5.61
C THR A 95 -5.40 20.75 6.06
N PHE A 96 -4.39 20.23 5.36
CA PHE A 96 -3.01 20.61 5.63
C PHE A 96 -2.86 22.09 5.30
N PRO A 97 -2.52 22.95 6.28
CA PRO A 97 -2.26 24.34 5.98
C PRO A 97 -1.09 24.39 5.00
N LYS A 98 -1.22 25.21 3.96
CA LYS A 98 -0.19 25.45 2.94
C LYS A 98 0.91 26.32 3.54
N ARG A 99 1.60 25.81 4.57
CA ARG A 99 2.69 26.47 5.28
C ARG A 99 3.99 25.77 4.94
N HIS A 100 5.01 26.57 4.66
CA HIS A 100 6.35 26.12 4.39
C HIS A 100 7.27 26.80 5.39
N ASP A 101 7.66 26.09 6.45
CA ASP A 101 8.59 26.61 7.46
C ASP A 101 9.91 27.10 6.84
N THR A 102 10.26 26.55 5.67
CA THR A 102 11.41 26.98 4.87
C THR A 102 11.28 28.39 4.32
N ASP A 103 10.07 28.85 3.97
CA ASP A 103 9.83 30.18 3.41
C ASP A 103 9.99 31.27 4.49
N GLU A 104 9.55 30.98 5.73
CA GLU A 104 9.70 31.89 6.87
C GLU A 104 11.19 32.12 7.21
N ILE A 105 11.96 31.04 7.32
CA ILE A 105 13.40 31.09 7.61
C ILE A 105 14.20 31.81 6.51
N THR A 106 13.81 31.66 5.24
CA THR A 106 14.47 32.37 4.14
C THR A 106 14.09 33.85 4.08
N LYS A 107 12.84 34.19 4.44
CA LYS A 107 12.38 35.58 4.51
C LYS A 107 13.10 36.36 5.62
N GLU A 108 13.32 35.73 6.78
CA GLU A 108 14.14 36.32 7.86
C GLU A 108 15.58 36.61 7.43
N LYS A 109 16.09 35.89 6.44
CA LYS A 109 17.44 36.06 5.89
C LYS A 109 17.49 36.96 4.65
N GLY A 110 16.38 37.60 4.28
CA GLY A 110 16.31 38.49 3.12
C GLY A 110 16.36 37.76 1.77
N HIS A 111 16.04 36.47 1.74
CA HIS A 111 15.98 35.68 0.50
C HIS A 111 14.53 35.35 0.14
N GLU A 112 14.17 35.59 -1.12
CA GLU A 112 12.87 35.22 -1.68
C GLU A 112 12.96 33.86 -2.38
N VAL A 113 12.11 32.92 -1.97
CA VAL A 113 12.10 31.55 -2.52
C VAL A 113 11.10 31.48 -3.67
N LEU A 114 11.60 31.39 -4.90
CA LEU A 114 10.77 31.15 -6.07
C LEU A 114 10.32 29.67 -6.11
N ARG A 115 9.02 29.44 -5.93
CA ARG A 115 8.41 28.10 -6.00
C ARG A 115 7.93 27.80 -7.42
N LEU A 116 8.47 26.75 -8.04
CA LEU A 116 7.98 26.24 -9.32
C LEU A 116 6.70 25.38 -9.09
N PRO A 117 5.65 25.51 -9.91
CA PRO A 117 4.56 24.53 -9.94
C PRO A 117 5.12 23.15 -10.35
N PRO A 118 4.69 21.98 -9.80
CA PRO A 118 3.58 21.73 -8.87
C PRO A 118 4.06 20.94 -7.62
N TYR A 119 4.82 21.57 -6.72
CA TYR A 119 5.32 20.90 -5.51
C TYR A 119 4.71 21.51 -4.25
N PHE A 120 3.39 21.32 -4.10
CA PHE A 120 2.61 21.80 -2.95
C PHE A 120 2.49 20.76 -1.83
N TYR A 121 3.61 20.18 -1.38
CA TYR A 121 3.57 19.28 -0.23
C TYR A 121 4.66 19.60 0.78
N VAL A 122 4.26 19.65 2.06
CA VAL A 122 5.12 19.88 3.24
C VAL A 122 6.32 18.91 3.28
N PHE A 123 6.16 17.73 2.69
CA PHE A 123 7.25 16.81 2.37
C PHE A 123 7.10 16.32 0.93
N ASN A 124 7.85 16.93 0.01
CA ASN A 124 7.95 16.42 -1.35
C ASN A 124 8.51 14.98 -1.29
N PRO A 125 7.84 13.97 -1.90
CA PRO A 125 8.33 12.59 -1.89
C PRO A 125 9.77 12.46 -2.39
N ILE A 126 10.21 13.34 -3.30
CA ILE A 126 11.59 13.39 -3.79
C ILE A 126 12.56 13.85 -2.69
N GLU A 127 12.18 14.84 -1.90
CA GLU A 127 12.99 15.32 -0.77
C GLU A 127 13.08 14.28 0.34
N LEU A 128 11.98 13.57 0.63
CA LEU A 128 11.97 12.48 1.59
C LEU A 128 12.94 11.37 1.17
N ILE A 129 12.89 10.96 -0.10
CA ILE A 129 13.83 9.98 -0.68
C ILE A 129 15.28 10.49 -0.59
N ARG A 130 15.50 11.78 -0.83
CA ARG A 130 16.84 12.40 -0.75
C ARG A 130 17.40 12.39 0.67
N VAL A 131 16.59 12.73 1.67
CA VAL A 131 16.97 12.70 3.10
C VAL A 131 17.27 11.26 3.54
N LEU A 132 16.44 10.29 3.16
CA LEU A 132 16.65 8.87 3.47
C LEU A 132 17.95 8.35 2.85
N LYS A 133 18.21 8.65 1.56
CA LYS A 133 19.47 8.30 0.88
C LYS A 133 20.68 8.91 1.58
N LYS A 134 20.61 10.18 1.99
CA LYS A 134 21.69 10.86 2.71
C LYS A 134 21.96 10.20 4.06
N ARG A 135 20.92 9.82 4.81
CA ARG A 135 21.05 9.14 6.11
C ARG A 135 21.67 7.74 5.99
N ILE A 136 21.25 6.96 5.00
CA ILE A 136 21.85 5.64 4.70
C ILE A 136 23.34 5.78 4.37
N ASN A 137 23.71 6.75 3.53
CA ASN A 137 25.11 7.00 3.19
C ASN A 137 25.96 7.40 4.41
N MET A 138 25.43 8.19 5.34
CA MET A 138 26.13 8.52 6.59
C MET A 138 26.35 7.29 7.47
N LEU A 139 25.36 6.41 7.58
CA LEU A 139 25.47 5.17 8.35
C LEU A 139 26.50 4.21 7.73
N ASN A 140 26.51 4.11 6.39
CA ASN A 140 27.48 3.29 5.68
C ASN A 140 28.91 3.81 5.90
N LYS A 141 29.16 5.11 5.78
CA LYS A 141 30.49 5.69 6.07
C LYS A 141 30.98 5.39 7.49
N ARG A 142 30.09 5.42 8.49
CA ARG A 142 30.43 5.08 9.89
C ARG A 142 30.75 3.59 10.09
N LYS A 143 30.06 2.70 9.37
CA LYS A 143 30.34 1.25 9.40
C LYS A 143 31.68 0.84 8.78
N PHE A 144 32.22 1.64 7.85
CA PHE A 144 33.52 1.37 7.23
C PHE A 144 34.71 1.96 8.01
N GLN A 145 34.48 2.84 8.98
CA GLN A 145 35.54 3.37 9.86
C GLN A 145 35.78 2.53 11.12
N ILE A 146 34.86 1.63 11.50
CA ILE A 146 35.01 0.72 12.63
C ILE A 146 35.23 -0.69 12.07
N ARG A 147 36.41 -0.90 11.49
CA ARG A 147 37.00 -2.23 11.30
C ARG A 147 38.45 -2.09 11.73
N PHE A 148 38.73 -2.57 12.95
CA PHE A 148 40.08 -2.85 13.42
C PHE A 148 40.65 -4.04 12.65
#